data_AF-A0A0G0LJ65-F1
#
_entry.id   AF-A0A0G0LJ65-F1
#
_cell.length_a   1.000
_cell.length_b   1.000
_cell.length_c   1.000
_cell.angle_alpha   90.00
_cell.angle_beta   90.00
_cell.angle_gamma   90.00
#
_symmetry.space_group_name_H-M   'P 1'
#
loop_
_entity.id
_entity.type
_entity.pdbx_description
1 polymer ?
#
loop_
_entity_poly.entity_id
_entity_poly.type
_entity_poly.pdbx_seq_one_letter_code
_entity_poly.pdbx_strand_id
1 'polypeptide(L)'
;MKKQEIVDIDNALHAANNAISIEYGIRPIVFEHGIVGQTIQHARLHLLPAKIRMCGRIYRDFPNAQFWFLDSDSLEILRCNCVITGIKKHLLWSTPEGLLKAAIDPPAPPQYLRIIAAELLGRPERGNWRNMDPELDKRLWQETVSRLKPYFA
;
A
#
# COMPACT_ATOMS: atom_id res chain seq x y z
N MET A 1 0.79 -16.65 -6.65
CA MET A 1 2.15 -16.77 -6.10
C MET A 1 2.30 -18.10 -5.40
N LYS A 2 3.47 -18.71 -5.54
CA LYS A 2 3.90 -19.91 -4.81
C LYS A 2 4.19 -19.54 -3.36
N LYS A 3 4.20 -20.53 -2.47
CA LYS A 3 4.49 -20.33 -1.04
C LYS A 3 5.86 -19.68 -0.82
N GLN A 4 6.90 -20.16 -1.52
CA GLN A 4 8.25 -19.62 -1.36
C GLN A 4 8.34 -18.14 -1.75
N GLU A 5 7.65 -17.73 -2.82
CA GLU A 5 7.62 -16.32 -3.25
C GLU A 5 7.02 -15.42 -2.15
N ILE A 6 5.97 -15.89 -1.46
CA ILE A 6 5.39 -15.15 -0.32
C ILE A 6 6.37 -15.06 0.85
N VAL A 7 7.10 -16.13 1.16
CA VAL A 7 8.14 -16.10 2.22
C VAL A 7 9.22 -15.08 1.88
N ASP A 8 9.69 -15.05 0.64
CA ASP A 8 10.74 -14.12 0.20
C ASP A 8 10.24 -12.67 0.25
N ILE A 9 8.98 -12.43 -0.14
CA ILE A 9 8.33 -11.11 -0.07
C ILE A 9 8.13 -10.68 1.38
N ASP A 10 7.65 -11.55 2.27
CA ASP A 10 7.48 -11.25 3.70
C ASP A 10 8.83 -10.87 4.32
N ASN A 11 9.90 -11.62 4.04
CA ASN A 11 11.24 -11.29 4.52
C ASN A 11 11.70 -9.90 4.04
N ALA A 12 11.51 -9.60 2.75
CA ALA A 12 11.85 -8.29 2.19
C ALA A 12 10.99 -7.16 2.81
N LEU A 13 9.70 -7.41 3.02
CA LEU A 13 8.76 -6.49 3.66
C LEU A 13 9.20 -6.18 5.10
N HIS A 14 9.55 -7.20 5.88
CA HIS A 14 10.04 -7.01 7.25
C HIS A 14 11.36 -6.23 7.28
N ALA A 15 12.30 -6.54 6.39
CA ALA A 15 13.56 -5.81 6.29
C ALA A 15 13.33 -4.32 5.95
N ALA A 16 12.46 -4.04 4.96
CA ALA A 16 12.12 -2.68 4.58
C ALA A 16 11.36 -1.93 5.69
N ASN A 17 10.42 -2.60 6.36
CA ASN A 17 9.72 -2.05 7.53
C ASN A 17 10.69 -1.67 8.64
N ASN A 18 11.68 -2.52 8.94
CA ASN A 18 12.70 -2.25 9.95
C ASN A 18 13.58 -1.06 9.56
N ALA A 19 14.06 -1.02 8.32
CA ALA A 19 14.87 0.09 7.83
C ALA A 19 14.13 1.43 7.92
N ILE A 20 12.86 1.47 7.48
CA ILE A 20 12.01 2.65 7.58
C ILE A 20 11.76 3.03 9.04
N SER A 21 11.52 2.04 9.92
CA SER A 21 11.26 2.30 11.34
C SER A 21 12.48 2.88 12.04
N ILE A 22 13.68 2.41 11.71
CA ILE A 22 14.94 2.95 12.23
C ILE A 22 15.16 4.39 11.75
N GLU A 23 15.00 4.64 10.45
CA GLU A 23 15.27 5.95 9.84
C GLU A 23 14.26 7.02 10.29
N TYR A 24 12.97 6.68 10.29
CA TYR A 24 11.89 7.66 10.51
C TYR A 24 11.27 7.60 11.91
N GLY A 25 11.71 6.67 12.77
CA GLY A 25 11.15 6.47 14.10
C GLY A 25 9.68 6.01 14.11
N ILE A 26 9.19 5.49 12.98
CA ILE A 26 7.78 5.15 12.79
C ILE A 26 7.61 3.88 11.95
N ARG A 27 6.71 2.99 12.40
CA ARG A 27 6.31 1.83 11.61
C ARG A 27 5.52 2.30 10.38
N PRO A 28 5.92 1.93 9.16
CA PRO A 28 5.16 2.32 7.97
C PRO A 28 3.81 1.60 7.90
N ILE A 29 2.85 2.26 7.26
CA ILE A 29 1.63 1.60 6.78
C ILE A 29 1.97 0.87 5.49
N VAL A 30 1.56 -0.39 5.43
CA VAL A 30 1.70 -1.26 4.26
C VAL A 30 0.36 -1.33 3.55
N PHE A 31 0.33 -1.20 2.22
CA PHE A 31 -0.91 -1.42 1.47
C PHE A 31 -0.67 -1.88 0.03
N GLU A 32 -1.65 -2.57 -0.53
CA GLU A 32 -1.67 -3.04 -1.91
C GLU A 32 -3.11 -3.01 -2.47
N HIS A 33 -3.23 -2.75 -3.77
CA HIS A 33 -4.50 -2.64 -4.49
C HIS A 33 -4.98 -3.96 -5.12
N GLY A 34 -4.25 -5.07 -4.97
CA GLY A 34 -4.54 -6.33 -5.65
C GLY A 34 -4.78 -6.10 -7.15
N ILE A 35 -5.78 -6.76 -7.76
CA ILE A 35 -6.20 -6.42 -9.14
C ILE A 35 -7.10 -5.17 -9.19
N VAL A 36 -7.60 -4.70 -8.04
CA VAL A 36 -8.59 -3.61 -7.97
C VAL A 36 -7.92 -2.26 -8.16
N GLY A 37 -8.10 -1.64 -9.32
CA GLY A 37 -7.63 -0.27 -9.52
C GLY A 37 -6.11 -0.13 -9.62
N GLN A 38 -5.40 -1.23 -9.92
CA GLN A 38 -3.99 -1.20 -10.30
C GLN A 38 -3.83 -0.55 -11.69
N THR A 39 -2.93 0.42 -11.78
CA THR A 39 -2.57 1.07 -13.05
C THR A 39 -1.42 0.35 -13.78
N ILE A 40 -0.67 -0.49 -13.08
CA ILE A 40 0.36 -1.39 -13.60
C ILE A 40 -0.07 -2.80 -13.18
N GLN A 41 -0.16 -3.74 -14.12
CA GLN A 41 -0.58 -5.12 -13.84
C GLN A 41 0.57 -5.93 -13.20
N HIS A 42 1.08 -5.44 -12.08
CA HIS A 42 2.12 -6.08 -11.29
C HIS A 42 1.84 -5.83 -9.80
N ALA A 43 1.79 -6.92 -9.03
CA ALA A 43 1.64 -6.85 -7.58
C ALA A 43 2.75 -5.98 -6.97
N ARG A 44 2.39 -5.04 -6.12
CA ARG A 44 3.35 -4.17 -5.43
C ARG A 44 2.79 -3.76 -4.08
N LEU A 45 3.66 -3.82 -3.09
CA LEU A 45 3.39 -3.33 -1.74
C LEU A 45 3.92 -1.90 -1.64
N HIS A 46 3.05 -1.01 -1.17
CA HIS A 46 3.43 0.34 -0.80
C HIS A 46 3.78 0.37 0.68
N LEU A 47 4.92 0.96 1.03
CA LEU A 47 5.33 1.23 2.40
C LEU A 47 5.36 2.75 2.59
N LEU A 48 4.56 3.25 3.52
CA LEU A 48 4.40 4.68 3.77
C LEU A 48 4.76 5.00 5.23
N PRO A 49 5.85 5.74 5.50
CA PRO A 49 6.24 6.14 6.87
C PRO A 49 5.27 7.19 7.44
N ALA A 50 4.12 6.75 7.94
CA ALA A 50 3.06 7.62 8.43
C ALA A 50 2.19 6.92 9.49
N LYS A 51 1.63 7.69 10.43
CA LYS A 51 0.69 7.19 11.44
C LYS A 51 -0.73 7.54 11.04
N ILE A 52 -1.29 6.83 10.08
CA ILE A 52 -2.67 7.04 9.61
C ILE A 52 -3.54 5.81 9.87
N ARG A 53 -4.82 6.04 10.16
CA ARG A 53 -5.82 4.98 10.37
C ARG A 53 -6.76 4.90 9.17
N MET A 54 -6.46 4.01 8.22
CA MET A 54 -7.27 3.85 7.00
C MET A 54 -8.62 3.16 7.22
N CYS A 55 -8.71 2.26 8.22
CA CYS A 55 -9.89 1.40 8.44
C CYS A 55 -11.21 2.16 8.42
N GLY A 56 -11.31 3.26 9.19
CA GLY A 56 -12.56 4.01 9.31
C GLY A 56 -13.03 4.64 7.99
N ARG A 57 -12.09 5.03 7.11
CA ARG A 57 -12.42 5.53 5.77
C ARG A 57 -12.87 4.39 4.86
N ILE A 58 -12.12 3.28 4.85
CA ILE A 58 -12.44 2.10 4.02
C ILE A 58 -13.82 1.52 4.36
N TYR A 59 -14.15 1.40 5.66
CA TYR A 59 -15.45 0.88 6.10
C TYR A 59 -16.61 1.79 5.72
N ARG A 60 -16.39 3.11 5.73
CA ARG A 60 -17.41 4.09 5.34
C ARG A 60 -17.63 4.11 3.83
N ASP A 61 -16.57 3.99 3.06
CA ASP A 61 -16.63 4.06 1.60
C ASP A 61 -17.15 2.74 1.00
N PHE A 62 -16.92 1.60 1.68
CA PHE A 62 -17.38 0.28 1.25
C PHE A 62 -18.15 -0.47 2.35
N PRO A 63 -19.32 0.04 2.80
CA PRO A 63 -20.06 -0.53 3.93
C PRO A 63 -20.59 -1.95 3.66
N ASN A 64 -20.77 -2.32 2.39
CA ASN A 64 -21.29 -3.62 1.98
C ASN A 64 -20.19 -4.60 1.52
N ALA A 65 -18.91 -4.23 1.63
CA ALA A 65 -17.82 -5.12 1.25
C ALA A 65 -17.62 -6.23 2.30
N GLN A 66 -17.17 -7.39 1.84
CA GLN A 66 -16.66 -8.41 2.75
C GLN A 66 -15.27 -8.01 3.24
N PHE A 67 -15.02 -8.17 4.53
CA PHE A 67 -13.74 -7.86 5.15
C PHE A 67 -13.07 -9.12 5.68
N TRP A 68 -11.78 -9.25 5.44
CA TRP A 68 -10.92 -10.25 6.08
C TRP A 68 -10.03 -9.55 7.11
N PHE A 69 -10.17 -9.97 8.36
CA PHE A 69 -9.29 -9.60 9.45
C PHE A 69 -8.23 -10.68 9.55
N LEU A 70 -7.07 -10.43 8.95
CA LEU A 70 -5.99 -11.43 8.90
C LEU A 70 -5.26 -11.50 10.23
N ASP A 71 -5.26 -10.40 10.99
CA ASP A 71 -4.67 -10.25 12.32
C ASP A 71 -3.24 -10.81 12.42
N SER A 72 -2.51 -10.64 11.32
CA SER A 72 -1.12 -11.04 11.11
C SER A 72 -0.41 -9.97 10.29
N ASP A 73 0.91 -9.87 10.44
CA ASP A 73 1.77 -9.05 9.58
C ASP A 73 2.41 -9.85 8.42
N SER A 74 2.00 -11.12 8.23
CA SER A 74 2.41 -11.98 7.13
C SER A 74 1.34 -12.05 6.02
N LEU A 75 1.81 -12.13 4.77
CA LEU A 75 0.96 -12.30 3.59
C LEU A 75 0.46 -13.74 3.40
N GLU A 76 0.92 -14.71 4.20
CA GLU A 76 0.58 -16.12 4.03
C GLU A 76 -0.92 -16.39 4.26
N ILE A 77 -1.55 -15.72 5.22
CA ILE A 77 -3.00 -15.87 5.47
C ILE A 77 -3.79 -15.35 4.27
N LEU A 78 -3.38 -14.20 3.71
CA LEU A 78 -3.98 -13.67 2.49
C LEU A 78 -3.81 -14.65 1.33
N ARG A 79 -2.61 -15.21 1.14
CA ARG A 79 -2.33 -16.20 0.09
C ARG A 79 -3.24 -17.43 0.23
N CYS A 80 -3.35 -17.99 1.43
CA CYS A 80 -4.21 -19.14 1.71
C CYS A 80 -5.67 -18.84 1.39
N ASN A 81 -6.20 -17.71 1.87
CA ASN A 81 -7.59 -17.32 1.62
C ASN A 81 -7.86 -17.14 0.11
N CYS A 82 -6.96 -16.48 -0.62
CA CYS A 82 -7.08 -16.29 -2.07
C CYS A 82 -7.02 -17.62 -2.84
N VAL A 83 -6.18 -18.58 -2.41
CA VAL A 83 -6.10 -19.91 -3.03
C VAL A 83 -7.38 -20.73 -2.79
N ILE A 84 -7.89 -20.72 -1.55
CA ILE A 84 -9.08 -21.50 -1.17
C ILE A 84 -10.34 -20.94 -1.85
N THR A 85 -10.50 -19.62 -1.86
CA THR A 85 -11.72 -18.96 -2.38
C THR A 85 -11.68 -18.68 -3.87
N GLY A 86 -10.50 -18.71 -4.50
CA GLY A 86 -10.28 -18.28 -5.88
C GLY A 86 -10.34 -16.75 -6.08
N ILE A 87 -10.50 -15.98 -5.00
CA ILE A 87 -10.65 -14.53 -5.07
C ILE A 87 -9.29 -13.86 -5.31
N LYS A 88 -9.26 -12.93 -6.26
CA LYS A 88 -8.05 -12.15 -6.62
C LYS A 88 -8.20 -10.64 -6.43
N LYS A 89 -9.44 -10.15 -6.42
CA LYS A 89 -9.75 -8.73 -6.29
C LYS A 89 -9.87 -8.37 -4.82
N HIS A 90 -8.93 -7.58 -4.32
CA HIS A 90 -8.92 -7.14 -2.94
C HIS A 90 -8.15 -5.83 -2.79
N LEU A 91 -8.44 -5.09 -1.72
CA LEU A 91 -7.57 -4.04 -1.20
C LEU A 91 -6.96 -4.56 0.10
N LEU A 92 -5.64 -4.56 0.21
CA LEU A 92 -4.89 -4.93 1.41
C LEU A 92 -4.33 -3.68 2.10
N TRP A 93 -4.44 -3.60 3.41
CA TRP A 93 -3.75 -2.55 4.19
C TRP A 93 -3.36 -3.05 5.58
N SER A 94 -2.35 -2.43 6.18
CA SER A 94 -1.98 -2.63 7.58
C SER A 94 -2.65 -1.59 8.47
N THR A 95 -2.92 -1.99 9.70
CA THR A 95 -3.17 -1.09 10.82
C THR A 95 -1.87 -0.42 11.28
N PRO A 96 -1.92 0.67 12.08
CA PRO A 96 -0.73 1.24 12.70
C PRO A 96 0.07 0.24 13.56
N GLU A 97 -0.61 -0.76 14.10
CA GLU A 97 -0.03 -1.85 14.88
C GLU A 97 0.64 -2.92 14.00
N GLY A 98 0.49 -2.83 12.67
CA GLY A 98 1.11 -3.74 11.69
C GLY A 98 0.24 -4.89 11.23
N LEU A 99 -0.96 -5.06 11.80
CA LEU A 99 -1.88 -6.14 11.44
C LEU A 99 -2.54 -5.87 10.09
N LEU A 100 -2.51 -6.86 9.20
CA LEU A 100 -3.08 -6.79 7.86
C LEU A 100 -4.59 -7.04 7.87
N LYS A 101 -5.28 -6.30 6.99
CA LYS A 101 -6.72 -6.41 6.72
C LYS A 101 -6.96 -6.32 5.23
N ALA A 102 -8.01 -6.97 4.75
CA ALA A 102 -8.41 -6.90 3.36
C ALA A 102 -9.90 -6.59 3.19
N ALA A 103 -10.23 -5.84 2.15
CA ALA A 103 -11.58 -5.66 1.63
C ALA A 103 -11.68 -6.42 0.32
N ILE A 104 -12.72 -7.21 0.16
CA ILE A 104 -12.85 -8.20 -0.91
C ILE A 104 -13.78 -7.70 -2.00
N ASP A 105 -13.28 -7.70 -3.24
CA ASP A 105 -13.89 -7.12 -4.44
C ASP A 105 -14.64 -5.79 -4.20
N PRO A 106 -14.03 -4.81 -3.48
CA PRO A 106 -14.69 -3.53 -3.28
C PRO A 106 -14.78 -2.79 -4.63
N PRO A 107 -15.83 -1.99 -4.86
CA PRO A 107 -15.96 -1.14 -6.06
C PRO A 107 -15.04 0.10 -5.96
N ALA A 108 -13.76 -0.13 -5.69
CA ALA A 108 -12.80 0.93 -5.42
C ALA A 108 -12.25 1.53 -6.73
N PRO A 109 -12.13 2.87 -6.81
CA PRO A 109 -11.53 3.50 -7.96
C PRO A 109 -10.02 3.20 -8.05
N PRO A 110 -9.40 3.39 -9.22
CA PRO A 110 -7.96 3.29 -9.37
C PRO A 110 -7.19 4.11 -8.34
N GLN A 111 -6.12 3.52 -7.80
CA GLN A 111 -5.23 4.18 -6.82
C GLN A 111 -5.90 4.55 -5.48
N TYR A 112 -7.10 4.04 -5.18
CA TYR A 112 -7.89 4.42 -3.99
C TYR A 112 -7.08 4.53 -2.68
N LEU A 113 -6.33 3.49 -2.28
CA LEU A 113 -5.52 3.53 -1.05
C LEU A 113 -4.47 4.65 -1.02
N ARG A 114 -3.89 5.03 -2.17
CA ARG A 114 -2.96 6.17 -2.27
C ARG A 114 -3.68 7.50 -2.08
N ILE A 115 -4.87 7.63 -2.66
CA ILE A 115 -5.69 8.83 -2.57
C ILE A 115 -6.10 9.06 -1.11
N ILE A 116 -6.68 8.05 -0.45
CA ILE A 116 -7.08 8.21 0.95
C ILE A 116 -5.88 8.38 1.87
N ALA A 117 -4.73 7.77 1.57
CA ALA A 117 -3.49 7.99 2.33
C ALA A 117 -3.07 9.46 2.29
N ALA A 118 -3.08 10.07 1.10
CA ALA A 118 -2.72 11.47 0.92
C ALA A 118 -3.73 12.40 1.63
N GLU A 119 -5.03 12.14 1.49
CA GLU A 119 -6.08 12.89 2.17
C GLU A 119 -5.95 12.83 3.70
N LEU A 120 -5.72 11.62 4.25
CA LEU A 120 -5.52 11.43 5.69
C LEU A 120 -4.24 12.11 6.21
N LEU A 121 -3.26 12.35 5.34
CA LEU A 121 -2.06 13.11 5.64
C LEU A 121 -2.24 14.63 5.46
N GLY A 122 -3.39 15.09 4.96
CA GLY A 122 -3.60 16.50 4.61
C GLY A 122 -2.69 16.96 3.47
N ARG A 123 -2.28 16.04 2.58
CA ARG A 123 -1.40 16.31 1.43
C ARG A 123 -2.14 15.99 0.13
N PRO A 124 -1.85 16.72 -0.97
CA PRO A 124 -2.31 16.29 -2.28
C PRO A 124 -1.66 14.95 -2.64
N GLU A 125 -2.37 14.08 -3.35
CA GLU A 125 -1.78 12.88 -3.93
C GLU A 125 -0.69 13.31 -4.93
N ARG A 126 0.54 12.86 -4.70
CA ARG A 126 1.68 13.13 -5.58
C ARG A 126 2.12 11.81 -6.20
N GLY A 127 1.80 11.63 -7.47
CA GLY A 127 2.21 10.47 -8.26
C GLY A 127 1.10 9.88 -9.15
N ASN A 128 -0.03 10.57 -9.31
CA ASN A 128 -0.94 10.35 -10.42
C ASN A 128 -0.51 11.17 -11.66
N TRP A 129 0.53 10.68 -12.35
CA TRP A 129 1.10 11.31 -13.56
C TRP A 129 0.10 11.56 -14.70
N ARG A 130 -1.08 10.92 -14.68
CA ARG A 130 -2.13 11.13 -15.68
C ARG A 130 -2.92 12.41 -15.46
N ASN A 131 -3.05 12.85 -14.22
CA ASN A 131 -3.87 14.00 -13.85
C ASN A 131 -3.02 15.13 -13.22
N MET A 132 -1.71 14.94 -13.12
CA MET A 132 -0.81 15.94 -12.59
C MET A 132 -0.45 16.95 -13.68
N ASP A 133 -0.34 18.22 -13.28
CA ASP A 133 0.20 19.27 -14.14
C ASP A 133 1.64 18.90 -14.58
N PRO A 134 1.96 18.91 -15.89
CA PRO A 134 3.27 18.49 -16.38
C PRO A 134 4.45 19.29 -15.82
N GLU A 135 4.27 20.59 -15.58
CA GLU A 135 5.33 21.45 -15.01
C GLU A 135 5.54 21.15 -13.52
N LEU A 136 4.45 20.88 -12.79
CA LEU A 136 4.54 20.38 -11.42
C LEU A 136 5.27 19.04 -11.34
N ASP A 137 4.95 18.08 -12.22
CA ASP A 137 5.59 16.76 -12.25
C ASP A 137 7.09 16.87 -12.54
N LYS A 138 7.46 17.66 -13.56
CA LYS A 138 8.86 17.94 -13.90
C LYS A 138 9.62 18.55 -12.72
N ARG A 139 9.03 19.51 -12.02
CA ARG A 139 9.64 20.13 -10.84
C ARG A 139 9.85 19.13 -9.71
N LEU A 140 8.85 18.30 -9.40
CA LEU A 140 8.94 17.28 -8.35
C LEU A 140 10.00 16.22 -8.68
N TRP A 141 10.11 15.84 -9.96
CA TRP A 141 11.15 14.92 -10.43
C TRP A 141 12.55 15.53 -10.25
N GLN A 142 12.77 16.77 -10.71
CA GLN A 142 14.05 17.47 -10.55
C GLN A 142 14.47 17.63 -9.09
N GLU A 143 13.52 18.01 -8.23
CA GLU A 143 13.73 18.12 -6.77
C GLU A 143 14.14 16.77 -6.18
N THR A 144 13.44 15.69 -6.56
CA THR A 144 13.73 14.33 -6.09
C THR A 144 15.12 13.89 -6.51
N VAL A 145 15.48 14.05 -7.78
CA VAL A 145 16.81 13.70 -8.30
C VAL A 145 17.90 14.48 -7.58
N SER A 146 17.72 15.80 -7.41
CA SER A 146 18.70 16.65 -6.72
C SER A 146 18.90 16.23 -5.26
N ARG A 147 17.81 15.90 -4.55
CA ARG A 147 17.86 15.45 -3.15
C ARG A 147 18.51 14.07 -2.99
N LEU A 148 18.33 13.18 -3.97
CA LEU A 148 18.89 11.82 -3.92
C LEU A 148 20.34 11.75 -4.41
N LYS A 149 20.80 12.71 -5.21
CA LYS A 149 22.15 12.77 -5.78
C LYS A 149 23.29 12.50 -4.77
N PRO A 150 23.27 13.03 -3.53
CA PRO A 150 24.32 12.76 -2.55
C PRO A 150 24.44 11.30 -2.10
N TYR A 151 23.40 10.48 -2.31
CA TYR A 151 23.33 9.08 -1.86
C TYR A 151 23.70 8.07 -2.96
N PHE A 152 24.02 8.53 -4.17
CA PHE A 152 24.40 7.68 -5.32
C PHE A 152 25.90 7.71 -5.63
N ALA A 153 26.72 8.21 -4.71
CA ALA A 153 28.18 8.27 -4.82
C ALA A 153 28.85 6.95 -4.41
#